data_AF-A0A3L7XV17-F1
#
_entry.id   AF-A0A3L7XV17-F1
#
_cell.length_a   1.000
_cell.length_b   1.000
_cell.length_c   1.000
_cell.angle_alpha   90.00
_cell.angle_beta   90.00
_cell.angle_gamma   90.00
#
_symmetry.space_group_name_H-M   'P 1'
#
loop_
_entity.id
_entity.type
_entity.pdbx_description
1 polymer ?
#
loop_
_entity_poly.entity_id
_entity_poly.type
_entity_poly.pdbx_seq_one_letter_code
_entity_poly.pdbx_strand_id
1 'polypeptide(L)'
;MQSPQHATPDNRPARSAWVSIGLPLLAVLLAAGLAGYGGYTAGTENRRRAAATELANDLAEQFVMAQRDFEGGQPLLALQRLEYVERFAPQYAGLAELLARVRESTQPTAYAAAATEPPPQATALPTAPAELFAKLQAAYKVDDWPTVVQLASALHASAPDYESGTVGAQLFVGLRNRGMEAINKGSLGPGILWLERAAELARLDVDALQLLQWARTYTLANSWWGINWPNAIGQYRELYAMAPYFMDTRVRLRQAYAEYGALLMTTDACAAQLQFVAALELEITPELEAQRLAAEQLCLVTATPPVEETPAPTPTPTSNP
;
A
#
# COMPACT_ATOMS: atom_id res chain seq x y z
N MET A 1 23.37 18.97 107.11
CA MET A 1 24.37 19.96 106.66
C MET A 1 24.95 19.49 105.32
N GLN A 2 25.23 20.46 104.44
CA GLN A 2 25.78 20.41 103.07
C GLN A 2 24.92 19.87 101.91
N SER A 3 24.37 20.83 101.14
CA SER A 3 24.02 20.78 99.70
C SER A 3 25.28 20.94 98.81
N PRO A 4 25.20 21.15 97.47
CA PRO A 4 24.42 20.55 96.38
C PRO A 4 25.34 20.10 95.21
N GLN A 5 24.86 19.35 94.20
CA GLN A 5 25.43 19.43 92.83
C GLN A 5 24.34 19.36 91.76
N HIS A 6 24.38 20.36 90.87
CA HIS A 6 23.52 20.53 89.70
C HIS A 6 23.87 19.51 88.60
N ALA A 7 22.85 18.88 88.02
CA ALA A 7 22.97 18.16 86.76
C ALA A 7 22.65 19.11 85.59
N THR A 8 23.64 19.38 84.74
CA THR A 8 23.51 20.05 83.44
C THR A 8 22.91 19.08 82.42
N PRO A 9 21.95 19.48 81.55
CA PRO A 9 21.56 18.65 80.42
C PRO A 9 22.61 18.78 79.30
N ASP A 10 23.19 17.64 78.90
CA ASP A 10 24.10 17.53 77.75
C ASP A 10 23.29 17.66 76.45
N ASN A 11 23.32 18.86 75.85
CA ASN A 11 22.75 19.14 74.53
C ASN A 11 23.63 18.50 73.46
N ARG A 12 23.40 17.21 73.17
CA ARG A 12 23.94 16.57 71.96
C ARG A 12 23.13 17.01 70.74
N PRO A 13 23.75 17.58 69.70
CA PRO A 13 23.02 18.13 68.57
C PRO A 13 22.36 16.99 67.79
N ALA A 14 21.05 17.11 67.56
CA ALA A 14 20.24 16.26 66.68
C ALA A 14 20.62 16.40 65.19
N ARG A 15 21.91 16.50 64.87
CA ARG A 15 22.45 16.64 63.50
C ARG A 15 22.96 15.31 62.91
N SER A 16 22.90 14.19 63.65
CA SER A 16 23.48 12.89 63.23
C SER A 16 22.47 11.86 62.69
N ALA A 17 21.20 11.88 63.13
CA ALA A 17 20.19 10.92 62.66
C ALA A 17 19.63 11.25 61.25
N TRP A 18 19.59 12.54 60.88
CA TRP A 18 19.13 12.96 59.55
C TRP A 18 20.15 12.67 58.43
N VAL A 19 21.45 12.63 58.76
CA VAL A 19 22.51 12.35 57.79
C VAL A 19 22.62 10.84 57.49
N SER A 20 22.33 9.97 58.47
CA SER A 20 22.44 8.50 58.32
C SER A 20 21.29 7.86 57.55
N ILE A 21 20.09 8.45 57.56
CA ILE A 21 18.94 8.00 56.75
C ILE A 21 18.80 8.82 55.45
N GLY A 22 19.16 10.11 55.48
CA GLY A 22 19.06 10.99 54.31
C GLY A 22 19.99 10.60 53.17
N LEU A 23 21.22 10.15 53.48
CA LEU A 23 22.20 9.75 52.46
C LEU A 23 21.80 8.49 51.65
N PRO A 24 21.38 7.37 52.28
CA PRO A 24 20.92 6.21 51.52
C PRO A 24 19.61 6.48 50.77
N LEU A 25 18.69 7.25 51.34
CA LEU A 25 17.44 7.64 50.65
C LEU A 25 17.73 8.51 49.42
N LEU A 26 18.64 9.47 49.54
CA LEU A 26 19.09 10.30 48.41
C LEU A 26 19.79 9.46 47.34
N ALA A 27 20.61 8.48 47.74
CA ALA A 27 21.27 7.57 46.80
C ALA A 27 20.28 6.69 46.03
N VAL A 28 19.23 6.18 46.70
CA VAL A 28 18.14 5.41 46.06
C VAL A 28 17.34 6.29 45.10
N LEU A 29 17.01 7.53 45.49
CA LEU A 29 16.30 8.47 44.61
C LEU A 29 17.13 8.88 43.39
N LEU A 30 18.44 9.07 43.57
CA LEU A 30 19.37 9.33 42.46
C LEU A 30 19.48 8.12 41.51
N ALA A 31 19.58 6.90 42.06
CA ALA A 31 19.61 5.69 41.25
C ALA A 31 18.29 5.48 40.48
N ALA A 32 17.14 5.74 41.11
CA ALA A 32 15.83 5.69 40.46
C ALA A 32 15.68 6.76 39.37
N GLY A 33 16.18 7.98 39.59
CA GLY A 33 16.20 9.06 38.59
C GLY A 33 17.09 8.74 37.39
N LEU A 34 18.28 8.18 37.64
CA LEU A 34 19.20 7.72 36.58
C LEU A 34 18.62 6.54 35.79
N ALA A 35 17.98 5.59 36.46
CA ALA A 35 17.31 4.46 35.82
C ALA A 35 16.08 4.91 35.00
N GLY A 36 15.28 5.85 35.52
CA GLY A 36 14.13 6.43 34.81
C GLY A 36 14.56 7.24 33.58
N TYR A 37 15.62 8.04 33.68
CA TYR A 37 16.20 8.79 32.56
C TYR A 37 16.83 7.84 31.52
N GLY A 38 17.55 6.81 31.97
CA GLY A 38 18.09 5.75 31.11
C GLY A 38 17.00 4.95 30.39
N GLY A 39 15.90 4.62 31.08
CA GLY A 39 14.76 3.93 30.50
C GLY A 39 13.98 4.77 29.48
N TYR A 40 13.80 6.07 29.74
CA TYR A 40 13.13 6.99 28.82
C TYR A 40 13.94 7.22 27.52
N THR A 41 15.26 7.39 27.66
CA THR A 41 16.18 7.56 26.52
C THR A 41 16.35 6.24 25.73
N ALA A 42 16.47 5.10 26.42
CA ALA A 42 16.52 3.79 25.77
C ALA A 42 15.20 3.43 25.06
N GLY A 43 14.05 3.75 25.66
CA GLY A 43 12.73 3.47 25.07
C GLY A 43 12.39 4.38 23.87
N THR A 44 12.96 5.59 23.79
CA THR A 44 12.82 6.46 22.61
C THR A 44 13.76 6.04 21.49
N GLU A 45 14.99 5.64 21.81
CA GLU A 45 15.94 5.08 20.84
C GLU A 45 15.44 3.75 20.26
N ASN A 46 14.88 2.85 21.09
CA ASN A 46 14.37 1.57 20.63
C ASN A 46 13.15 1.73 19.70
N ARG A 47 12.27 2.70 20.00
CA ARG A 47 11.14 3.06 19.12
C ARG A 47 11.60 3.66 17.79
N ARG A 48 12.66 4.49 17.80
CA ARG A 48 13.26 5.04 16.58
C ARG A 48 13.89 3.95 15.72
N ARG A 49 14.60 3.00 16.32
CA ARG A 49 15.18 1.84 15.62
C ARG A 49 14.11 0.91 15.05
N ALA A 50 13.06 0.64 15.81
CA ALA A 50 11.92 -0.15 15.34
C ALA A 50 11.23 0.53 14.14
N ALA A 51 10.90 1.83 14.24
CA ALA A 51 10.30 2.59 13.16
C ALA A 51 11.20 2.68 11.91
N ALA A 52 12.52 2.82 12.10
CA ALA A 52 13.48 2.81 10.99
C ALA A 52 13.57 1.43 10.31
N THR A 53 13.46 0.35 11.08
CA THR A 53 13.47 -1.03 10.56
C THR A 53 12.17 -1.33 9.81
N GLU A 54 11.04 -0.90 10.35
CA GLU A 54 9.71 -1.04 9.72
C GLU A 54 9.64 -0.26 8.40
N LEU A 55 10.09 0.99 8.39
CA LEU A 55 10.21 1.78 7.16
C LEU A 55 11.16 1.12 6.15
N ALA A 56 12.30 0.59 6.60
CA ALA A 56 13.23 -0.10 5.70
C ALA A 56 12.62 -1.36 5.07
N ASN A 57 11.82 -2.11 5.84
CA ASN A 57 11.09 -3.28 5.35
C ASN A 57 10.00 -2.88 4.35
N ASP A 58 9.19 -1.86 4.66
CA ASP A 58 8.16 -1.34 3.75
C ASP A 58 8.77 -0.89 2.42
N LEU A 59 9.85 -0.09 2.46
CA LEU A 59 10.52 0.36 1.25
C LEU A 59 11.12 -0.79 0.43
N ALA A 60 11.62 -1.84 1.09
CA ALA A 60 12.11 -3.03 0.41
C ALA A 60 10.98 -3.81 -0.25
N GLU A 61 9.84 -3.94 0.42
CA GLU A 61 8.67 -4.58 -0.14
C GLU A 61 8.12 -3.80 -1.34
N GLN A 62 8.03 -2.46 -1.23
CA GLN A 62 7.63 -1.59 -2.34
C GLN A 62 8.53 -1.76 -3.56
N PHE A 63 9.84 -1.85 -3.35
CA PHE A 63 10.79 -2.02 -4.45
C PHE A 63 10.61 -3.37 -5.16
N VAL A 64 10.47 -4.46 -4.39
CA VAL A 64 10.23 -5.81 -4.95
C VAL A 64 8.88 -5.88 -5.66
N MET A 65 7.83 -5.28 -5.09
CA MET A 65 6.51 -5.22 -5.72
C MET A 65 6.55 -4.39 -7.01
N ALA A 66 7.23 -3.25 -7.02
CA ALA A 66 7.39 -2.46 -8.22
C ALA A 66 8.11 -3.22 -9.34
N GLN A 67 9.11 -4.03 -8.99
CA GLN A 67 9.77 -4.91 -9.94
C GLN A 67 8.79 -5.93 -10.52
N ARG A 68 8.00 -6.59 -9.68
CA ARG A 68 6.98 -7.57 -10.12
C ARG A 68 5.88 -6.91 -10.96
N ASP A 69 5.43 -5.71 -10.59
CA ASP A 69 4.45 -4.94 -11.33
C ASP A 69 5.00 -4.55 -12.71
N PHE A 70 6.28 -4.16 -12.78
CA PHE A 70 6.95 -3.85 -14.05
C PHE A 70 7.13 -5.09 -14.92
N GLU A 71 7.60 -6.20 -14.36
CA GLU A 71 7.71 -7.51 -15.04
C GLU A 71 6.33 -8.04 -15.48
N GLY A 72 5.28 -7.72 -14.73
CA GLY A 72 3.89 -8.06 -15.00
C GLY A 72 3.17 -7.11 -15.96
N GLY A 73 3.88 -6.17 -16.61
CA GLY A 73 3.30 -5.28 -17.62
C GLY A 73 2.46 -4.12 -17.07
N GLN A 74 2.65 -3.74 -15.80
CA GLN A 74 1.95 -2.64 -15.12
C GLN A 74 2.91 -1.47 -14.80
N PRO A 75 3.47 -0.79 -15.81
CA PRO A 75 4.53 0.19 -15.61
C PRO A 75 4.09 1.46 -14.84
N LEU A 76 2.83 1.89 -14.96
CA LEU A 76 2.33 3.03 -14.18
C LEU A 76 2.21 2.72 -12.69
N LEU A 77 1.80 1.49 -12.33
CA LEU A 77 1.72 1.06 -10.94
C LEU A 77 3.13 0.92 -10.34
N ALA A 78 4.05 0.33 -11.11
CA ALA A 78 5.47 0.28 -10.74
C ALA A 78 6.04 1.68 -10.54
N LEU A 79 5.70 2.64 -11.40
CA LEU A 79 6.16 4.03 -11.29
C LEU A 79 5.71 4.66 -9.98
N GLN A 80 4.42 4.55 -9.64
CA GLN A 80 3.88 5.10 -8.39
C GLN A 80 4.60 4.54 -7.15
N ARG A 81 4.88 3.24 -7.12
CA ARG A 81 5.62 2.60 -6.02
C ARG A 81 7.06 3.07 -5.94
N LEU A 82 7.73 3.20 -7.08
CA LEU A 82 9.12 3.65 -7.12
C LEU A 82 9.25 5.14 -6.75
N GLU A 83 8.27 5.98 -7.08
CA GLU A 83 8.22 7.38 -6.63
C GLU A 83 8.01 7.50 -5.12
N TYR A 84 7.26 6.57 -4.50
CA TYR A 84 7.20 6.47 -3.04
C TYR A 84 8.57 6.10 -2.46
N VAL A 85 9.25 5.09 -3.01
CA VAL A 85 10.60 4.71 -2.57
C VAL A 85 11.60 5.87 -2.77
N GLU A 86 11.53 6.61 -3.89
CA GLU A 86 12.36 7.79 -4.17
C GLU A 86 12.17 8.91 -3.14
N ARG A 87 10.94 9.13 -2.67
CA ARG A 87 10.63 10.16 -1.67
C ARG A 87 11.29 9.87 -0.31
N PHE A 88 11.33 8.61 0.12
CA PHE A 88 11.79 8.22 1.46
C PHE A 88 13.22 7.68 1.49
N ALA A 89 13.68 7.06 0.40
CA ALA A 89 15.02 6.52 0.24
C ALA A 89 15.54 6.75 -1.21
N PRO A 90 15.91 7.99 -1.58
CA PRO A 90 16.37 8.33 -2.93
C PRO A 90 17.65 7.58 -3.37
N GLN A 91 18.41 7.07 -2.40
CA GLN A 91 19.64 6.29 -2.60
C GLN A 91 19.42 4.77 -2.41
N TYR A 92 18.17 4.30 -2.46
CA TYR A 92 17.85 2.88 -2.38
C TYR A 92 18.50 2.11 -3.53
N ALA A 93 19.13 0.96 -3.23
CA ALA A 93 19.90 0.20 -4.21
C ALA A 93 19.01 -0.29 -5.37
N GLY A 94 19.42 -0.05 -6.60
CA GLY A 94 18.65 -0.41 -7.80
C GLY A 94 17.47 0.51 -8.13
N LEU A 95 17.12 1.47 -7.25
CA LEU A 95 16.02 2.42 -7.49
C LEU A 95 16.23 3.23 -8.75
N ALA A 96 17.37 3.92 -8.88
CA ALA A 96 17.63 4.79 -10.01
C ALA A 96 17.54 4.04 -11.36
N GLU A 97 18.06 2.81 -11.39
CA GLU A 97 18.06 1.98 -12.60
C GLU A 97 16.65 1.50 -12.97
N LEU A 98 15.90 0.96 -12.00
CA LEU A 98 14.54 0.48 -12.24
C LEU A 98 13.58 1.65 -12.53
N LEU A 99 13.66 2.74 -11.79
CA LEU A 99 12.87 3.95 -12.00
C LEU A 99 13.15 4.57 -13.36
N ALA A 100 14.39 4.56 -13.85
CA ALA A 100 14.71 4.99 -15.22
C ALA A 100 14.04 4.09 -16.28
N ARG A 101 14.15 2.76 -16.14
CA ARG A 101 13.47 1.81 -17.04
C ARG A 101 11.95 1.94 -17.04
N VAL A 102 11.37 2.10 -15.85
CA VAL A 102 9.93 2.29 -15.69
C VAL A 102 9.53 3.63 -16.31
N ARG A 103 10.25 4.72 -16.02
CA ARG A 103 9.99 6.03 -16.63
C ARG A 103 10.07 5.97 -18.15
N GLU A 104 11.06 5.27 -18.72
CA GLU A 104 11.18 5.03 -20.16
C GLU A 104 9.98 4.25 -20.73
N SER A 105 9.46 3.27 -19.99
CA SER A 105 8.24 2.53 -20.38
C SER A 105 6.93 3.32 -20.20
N THR A 106 6.94 4.37 -19.38
CA THR A 106 5.78 5.24 -19.09
C THR A 106 5.82 6.58 -19.83
N GLN A 107 6.97 6.94 -20.40
CA GLN A 107 7.09 8.11 -21.25
C GLN A 107 6.17 7.92 -22.46
N PRO A 108 5.57 9.00 -22.99
CA PRO A 108 4.96 8.98 -24.30
C PRO A 108 6.07 8.92 -25.38
N THR A 109 6.97 7.97 -25.26
CA THR A 109 7.84 7.50 -26.31
C THR A 109 7.05 6.45 -27.07
N ALA A 110 7.06 6.58 -28.39
CA ALA A 110 6.43 5.62 -29.26
C ALA A 110 6.79 4.19 -28.84
N TYR A 111 5.76 3.42 -28.48
CA TYR A 111 5.64 2.00 -28.75
C TYR A 111 6.84 1.12 -28.36
N ALA A 112 6.74 0.45 -27.21
CA ALA A 112 7.41 -0.83 -27.01
C ALA A 112 6.37 -1.84 -26.53
N ALA A 113 5.73 -2.50 -27.50
CA ALA A 113 4.99 -3.73 -27.27
C ALA A 113 5.96 -4.81 -26.76
N ALA A 114 5.40 -5.76 -25.99
CA ALA A 114 6.05 -6.99 -25.60
C ALA A 114 6.84 -7.60 -26.79
N ALA A 115 8.08 -8.00 -26.50
CA ALA A 115 8.98 -8.61 -27.46
C ALA A 115 8.45 -9.98 -27.91
N THR A 116 7.86 -10.04 -29.10
CA THR A 116 7.94 -11.22 -29.99
C THR A 116 7.68 -10.88 -31.46
N GLU A 117 8.23 -9.79 -31.98
CA GLU A 117 8.40 -9.65 -33.43
C GLU A 117 9.53 -8.63 -33.72
N PRO A 118 10.43 -8.88 -34.67
CA PRO A 118 11.38 -7.86 -35.12
C PRO A 118 10.59 -6.62 -35.54
N PRO A 119 10.95 -5.40 -35.11
CA PRO A 119 10.22 -4.22 -35.53
C PRO A 119 10.31 -4.13 -37.06
N PRO A 120 9.17 -3.92 -37.76
CA PRO A 120 9.24 -3.50 -39.15
C PRO A 120 10.06 -2.21 -39.19
N GLN A 121 10.97 -2.11 -40.16
CA GLN A 121 11.80 -0.93 -40.36
C GLN A 121 10.93 0.32 -40.30
N ALA A 122 11.23 1.22 -39.34
CA ALA A 122 10.53 2.48 -39.19
C ALA A 122 10.63 3.26 -40.51
N THR A 123 9.59 3.19 -41.32
CA THR A 123 9.51 3.95 -42.54
C THR A 123 9.34 5.40 -42.11
N ALA A 124 10.27 6.27 -42.50
CA ALA A 124 10.19 7.68 -42.17
C ALA A 124 8.80 8.23 -42.53
N LEU A 125 8.16 8.90 -41.57
CA LEU A 125 6.87 9.52 -41.78
C LEU A 125 6.99 10.58 -42.89
N PRO A 126 6.04 10.65 -43.83
CA PRO A 126 5.99 11.75 -44.78
C PRO A 126 5.91 13.08 -44.07
N THR A 127 6.60 14.09 -44.60
CA THR A 127 6.51 15.47 -44.09
C THR A 127 5.34 16.25 -44.71
N ALA A 128 4.76 15.78 -45.81
CA ALA A 128 3.64 16.45 -46.46
C ALA A 128 2.30 16.11 -45.77
N PRO A 129 1.50 17.11 -45.34
CA PRO A 129 0.22 16.87 -44.66
C PRO A 129 -0.77 16.02 -45.46
N ALA A 130 -0.86 16.22 -46.78
CA ALA A 130 -1.75 15.44 -47.64
C ALA A 130 -1.38 13.94 -47.70
N GLU A 131 -0.08 13.61 -47.68
CA GLU A 131 0.37 12.21 -47.68
C GLU A 131 0.12 11.55 -46.32
N LEU A 132 0.40 12.27 -45.22
CA LEU A 132 0.05 11.80 -43.87
C LEU A 132 -1.44 11.54 -43.75
N PHE A 133 -2.28 12.44 -44.27
CA PHE A 133 -3.74 12.28 -44.22
C PHE A 133 -4.21 11.10 -45.06
N ALA A 134 -3.66 10.88 -46.26
CA ALA A 134 -3.98 9.71 -47.06
C ALA A 134 -3.63 8.39 -46.34
N LYS A 135 -2.46 8.34 -45.66
CA LYS A 135 -2.07 7.18 -44.83
C LYS A 135 -2.98 7.01 -43.63
N LEU A 136 -3.39 8.11 -42.99
CA LEU A 136 -4.35 8.08 -41.87
C LEU A 136 -5.68 7.48 -42.33
N GLN A 137 -6.21 7.91 -43.48
CA GLN A 137 -7.45 7.35 -44.04
C GLN A 137 -7.30 5.85 -44.34
N ALA A 138 -6.13 5.41 -44.83
CA ALA A 138 -5.89 3.99 -45.10
C ALA A 138 -5.86 3.16 -43.81
N ALA A 139 -5.13 3.62 -42.78
CA ALA A 139 -5.07 2.96 -41.48
C ALA A 139 -6.44 2.91 -40.78
N TYR A 140 -7.20 4.00 -40.86
CA TYR A 140 -8.53 4.10 -40.27
C TYR A 140 -9.53 3.13 -40.90
N LYS A 141 -9.43 2.87 -42.22
CA LYS A 141 -10.31 1.92 -42.92
C LYS A 141 -10.11 0.46 -42.52
N VAL A 142 -8.95 0.12 -41.98
CA VAL A 142 -8.58 -1.24 -41.58
C VAL A 142 -8.49 -1.38 -40.07
N ASP A 143 -9.02 -0.40 -39.32
CA ASP A 143 -9.06 -0.39 -37.86
C ASP A 143 -7.66 -0.52 -37.21
N ASP A 144 -6.60 -0.04 -37.89
CA ASP A 144 -5.24 0.00 -37.32
C ASP A 144 -5.12 1.20 -36.36
N TRP A 145 -5.73 1.08 -35.18
CA TRP A 145 -5.72 2.10 -34.14
C TRP A 145 -4.33 2.58 -33.72
N PRO A 146 -3.30 1.69 -33.56
CA PRO A 146 -1.93 2.15 -33.37
C PRO A 146 -1.47 3.17 -34.42
N THR A 147 -1.60 2.82 -35.70
CA THR A 147 -1.16 3.68 -36.80
C THR A 147 -2.05 4.92 -36.95
N VAL A 148 -3.36 4.82 -36.70
CA VAL A 148 -4.29 5.96 -36.66
C VAL A 148 -3.85 6.99 -35.63
N VAL A 149 -3.59 6.57 -34.38
CA VAL A 149 -3.15 7.50 -33.31
C VAL A 149 -1.83 8.16 -33.68
N GLN A 150 -0.87 7.39 -34.21
CA GLN A 150 0.42 7.92 -34.64
C GLN A 150 0.28 8.99 -35.73
N LEU A 151 -0.44 8.67 -36.81
CA LEU A 151 -0.58 9.57 -37.96
C LEU A 151 -1.44 10.79 -37.64
N ALA A 152 -2.54 10.62 -36.91
CA ALA A 152 -3.40 11.73 -36.53
C ALA A 152 -2.71 12.68 -35.53
N SER A 153 -1.93 12.15 -34.58
CA SER A 153 -1.12 12.99 -33.68
C SER A 153 -0.04 13.76 -34.44
N ALA A 154 0.63 13.12 -35.40
CA ALA A 154 1.63 13.77 -36.24
C ALA A 154 1.03 14.89 -37.10
N LEU A 155 -0.16 14.67 -37.68
CA LEU A 155 -0.90 15.72 -38.40
C LEU A 155 -1.31 16.87 -37.49
N HIS A 156 -1.86 16.56 -36.32
CA HIS A 156 -2.25 17.58 -35.35
C HIS A 156 -1.07 18.46 -34.90
N ALA A 157 0.12 17.86 -34.74
CA ALA A 157 1.33 18.58 -34.34
C ALA A 157 1.98 19.39 -35.48
N SER A 158 2.00 18.84 -36.71
CA SER A 158 2.72 19.44 -37.84
C SER A 158 1.87 20.38 -38.71
N ALA A 159 0.57 20.15 -38.79
CA ALA A 159 -0.37 20.89 -39.63
C ALA A 159 -1.76 21.00 -38.96
N PRO A 160 -1.89 21.76 -37.86
CA PRO A 160 -3.08 21.77 -37.00
C PRO A 160 -4.38 22.18 -37.71
N ASP A 161 -4.30 23.00 -38.77
CA ASP A 161 -5.46 23.46 -39.54
C ASP A 161 -5.88 22.49 -40.66
N TYR A 162 -5.05 21.50 -41.00
CA TYR A 162 -5.28 20.60 -42.12
C TYR A 162 -6.33 19.53 -41.76
N GLU A 163 -7.51 19.60 -42.37
CA GLU A 163 -8.61 18.65 -42.16
C GLU A 163 -8.92 18.43 -40.66
N SER A 164 -8.76 19.49 -39.85
CA SER A 164 -8.67 19.42 -38.39
C SER A 164 -9.86 18.70 -37.73
N GLY A 165 -11.06 18.89 -38.25
CA GLY A 165 -12.27 18.19 -37.78
C GLY A 165 -12.19 16.67 -38.00
N THR A 166 -11.78 16.23 -39.19
CA THR A 166 -11.64 14.81 -39.52
C THR A 166 -10.48 14.17 -38.76
N VAL A 167 -9.32 14.84 -38.72
CA VAL A 167 -8.13 14.36 -38.00
C VAL A 167 -8.42 14.23 -36.50
N GLY A 168 -9.08 15.22 -35.90
CA GLY A 168 -9.46 15.19 -34.48
C GLY A 168 -10.45 14.07 -34.17
N ALA A 169 -11.48 13.87 -35.02
CA ALA A 169 -12.43 12.78 -34.86
C ALA A 169 -11.76 11.40 -34.97
N GLN A 170 -10.84 11.22 -35.91
CA GLN A 170 -10.11 9.97 -36.08
C GLN A 170 -9.10 9.72 -34.95
N LEU A 171 -8.45 10.76 -34.43
CA LEU A 171 -7.58 10.66 -33.26
C LEU A 171 -8.39 10.22 -32.03
N PHE A 172 -9.57 10.80 -31.81
CA PHE A 172 -10.47 10.37 -30.74
C PHE A 172 -10.84 8.89 -30.85
N VAL A 173 -11.31 8.44 -32.02
CA VAL A 173 -11.69 7.04 -32.24
C VAL A 173 -10.49 6.10 -32.07
N GLY A 174 -9.32 6.46 -32.60
CA GLY A 174 -8.10 5.67 -32.47
C GLY A 174 -7.67 5.51 -31.01
N LEU A 175 -7.65 6.61 -30.23
CA LEU A 175 -7.32 6.57 -28.80
C LEU A 175 -8.33 5.76 -28.00
N ARG A 176 -9.63 5.95 -28.26
CA ARG A 176 -10.72 5.22 -27.60
C ARG A 176 -10.60 3.71 -27.81
N ASN A 177 -10.46 3.28 -29.06
CA ASN A 177 -10.38 1.85 -29.37
C ASN A 177 -9.07 1.22 -28.86
N ARG A 178 -7.93 1.91 -29.05
CA ARG A 178 -6.63 1.47 -28.54
C ARG A 178 -6.63 1.34 -27.01
N GLY A 179 -7.24 2.29 -26.32
CA GLY A 179 -7.37 2.26 -24.87
C GLY A 179 -8.17 1.06 -24.38
N MET A 180 -9.33 0.80 -25.00
CA MET A 180 -10.13 -0.38 -24.68
C MET A 180 -9.40 -1.69 -24.95
N GLU A 181 -8.75 -1.82 -26.10
CA GLU A 181 -7.97 -3.01 -26.44
C GLU A 181 -6.83 -3.26 -25.46
N ALA A 182 -6.11 -2.20 -25.07
CA ALA A 182 -5.03 -2.30 -24.10
C ALA A 182 -5.53 -2.78 -22.73
N ILE A 183 -6.64 -2.22 -22.23
CA ILE A 183 -7.24 -2.68 -20.96
C ILE A 183 -7.65 -4.14 -21.09
N ASN A 184 -8.36 -4.53 -22.14
CA ASN A 184 -8.85 -5.91 -22.32
C ASN A 184 -7.70 -6.93 -22.44
N LYS A 185 -6.52 -6.52 -22.90
CA LYS A 185 -5.30 -7.34 -22.96
C LYS A 185 -4.48 -7.32 -21.66
N GLY A 186 -4.96 -6.65 -20.61
CA GLY A 186 -4.29 -6.54 -19.30
C GLY A 186 -3.30 -5.38 -19.19
N SER A 187 -3.07 -4.61 -20.25
CA SER A 187 -2.24 -3.40 -20.23
C SER A 187 -3.01 -2.19 -19.68
N LEU A 188 -3.33 -2.25 -18.39
CA LEU A 188 -4.19 -1.25 -17.72
C LEU A 188 -3.65 0.17 -17.82
N GLY A 189 -2.36 0.36 -17.52
CA GLY A 189 -1.77 1.70 -17.51
C GLY A 189 -1.84 2.42 -18.86
N PRO A 190 -1.29 1.83 -19.94
CA PRO A 190 -1.44 2.38 -21.28
C PRO A 190 -2.90 2.57 -21.69
N GLY A 191 -3.77 1.62 -21.34
CA GLY A 191 -5.18 1.68 -21.66
C GLY A 191 -5.92 2.86 -21.00
N ILE A 192 -5.67 3.08 -19.70
CA ILE A 192 -6.18 4.23 -18.93
C ILE A 192 -5.72 5.53 -19.59
N LEU A 193 -4.42 5.66 -19.87
CA LEU A 193 -3.83 6.86 -20.48
C LEU A 193 -4.50 7.21 -21.82
N TRP A 194 -4.71 6.22 -22.70
CA TRP A 194 -5.34 6.48 -24.00
C TRP A 194 -6.80 6.87 -23.89
N LEU A 195 -7.56 6.25 -22.97
CA LEU A 195 -8.95 6.64 -22.73
C LEU A 195 -9.07 8.04 -22.10
N GLU A 196 -8.16 8.40 -21.19
CA GLU A 196 -8.08 9.75 -20.64
C GLU A 196 -7.78 10.79 -21.73
N ARG A 197 -6.80 10.51 -22.60
CA ARG A 197 -6.47 11.39 -23.72
C ARG A 197 -7.63 11.53 -24.71
N ALA A 198 -8.38 10.45 -24.96
CA ALA A 198 -9.59 10.50 -25.77
C ALA A 198 -10.67 11.38 -25.11
N ALA A 199 -10.84 11.28 -23.79
CA ALA A 199 -11.81 12.07 -23.03
C ALA A 199 -11.54 13.59 -23.07
N GLU A 200 -10.28 13.99 -23.28
CA GLU A 200 -9.91 15.40 -23.51
C GLU A 200 -10.39 15.93 -24.87
N LEU A 201 -10.55 15.05 -25.87
CA LEU A 201 -10.94 15.43 -27.23
C LEU A 201 -12.46 15.41 -27.41
N ALA A 202 -13.13 14.40 -26.87
CA ALA A 202 -14.58 14.28 -26.89
C ALA A 202 -15.07 13.37 -25.77
N ARG A 203 -16.38 13.40 -25.51
CA ARG A 203 -17.02 12.53 -24.51
C ARG A 203 -16.86 11.05 -24.91
N LEU A 204 -16.35 10.23 -23.98
CA LEU A 204 -16.35 8.77 -24.11
C LEU A 204 -17.78 8.22 -24.11
N ASP A 205 -18.01 7.19 -24.92
CA ASP A 205 -19.20 6.36 -24.82
C ASP A 205 -19.21 5.54 -23.51
N VAL A 206 -20.36 4.92 -23.23
CA VAL A 206 -20.62 4.26 -21.94
C VAL A 206 -19.69 3.09 -21.69
N ASP A 207 -19.27 2.38 -22.74
CA ASP A 207 -18.43 1.19 -22.61
C ASP A 207 -17.00 1.60 -22.27
N ALA A 208 -16.45 2.55 -23.03
CA ALA A 208 -15.12 3.08 -22.76
C ALA A 208 -15.04 3.77 -21.38
N LEU A 209 -16.08 4.50 -20.99
CA LEU A 209 -16.11 5.17 -19.69
C LEU A 209 -16.15 4.17 -18.52
N GLN A 210 -16.99 3.14 -18.59
CA GLN A 210 -17.06 2.10 -17.55
C GLN A 210 -15.74 1.33 -17.46
N LEU A 211 -15.16 0.95 -18.61
CA LEU A 211 -13.89 0.23 -18.65
C LEU A 211 -12.74 1.05 -18.04
N LEU A 212 -12.70 2.36 -18.32
CA LEU A 212 -11.77 3.29 -17.68
C LEU A 212 -11.96 3.34 -16.16
N GLN A 213 -13.21 3.40 -15.69
CA GLN A 213 -13.52 3.40 -14.26
C GLN A 213 -13.03 2.12 -13.58
N TRP A 214 -13.37 0.95 -14.14
CA TRP A 214 -12.95 -0.35 -13.59
C TRP A 214 -11.43 -0.49 -13.56
N ALA A 215 -10.74 -0.09 -14.63
CA ALA A 215 -9.28 -0.13 -14.69
C ALA A 215 -8.64 0.76 -13.62
N ARG A 216 -9.14 2.00 -13.44
CA ARG A 216 -8.66 2.91 -12.39
C ARG A 216 -8.88 2.35 -10.99
N THR A 217 -10.07 1.82 -10.69
CA THR A 217 -10.36 1.22 -9.38
C THR A 217 -9.47 0.01 -9.11
N TYR A 218 -9.24 -0.84 -10.12
CA TYR A 218 -8.35 -1.99 -10.01
C TYR A 218 -6.90 -1.56 -9.74
N THR A 219 -6.37 -0.59 -10.50
CA THR A 219 -5.03 -0.05 -10.28
C THR A 219 -4.88 0.59 -8.90
N LEU A 220 -5.91 1.32 -8.43
CA LEU A 220 -5.93 1.88 -7.08
C LEU A 220 -5.93 0.78 -6.01
N ALA A 221 -6.74 -0.26 -6.16
CA ALA A 221 -6.76 -1.39 -5.25
C ALA A 221 -5.37 -2.07 -5.16
N ASN A 222 -4.72 -2.26 -6.30
CA ASN A 222 -3.36 -2.78 -6.36
C ASN A 222 -2.35 -1.87 -5.65
N SER A 223 -2.47 -0.55 -5.75
CA SER A 223 -1.53 0.36 -5.07
C SER A 223 -1.51 0.19 -3.55
N TRP A 224 -2.61 -0.29 -2.95
CA TRP A 224 -2.70 -0.57 -1.52
C TRP A 224 -2.26 -1.98 -1.12
N TRP A 225 -2.04 -2.87 -2.09
CA TRP A 225 -1.66 -4.27 -1.85
C TRP A 225 -0.36 -4.35 -1.04
N GLY A 226 -0.36 -5.16 0.02
CA GLY A 226 0.77 -5.30 0.96
C GLY A 226 0.95 -4.11 1.92
N ILE A 227 0.42 -2.93 1.59
CA ILE A 227 0.58 -1.69 2.38
C ILE A 227 -0.54 -1.51 3.39
N ASN A 228 -1.78 -1.55 2.89
CA ASN A 228 -2.96 -1.27 3.68
C ASN A 228 -4.09 -2.17 3.20
N TRP A 229 -4.19 -3.33 3.83
CA TRP A 229 -5.20 -4.32 3.48
C TRP A 229 -6.63 -3.79 3.57
N PRO A 230 -7.06 -3.02 4.60
CA PRO A 230 -8.39 -2.41 4.61
C PRO A 230 -8.70 -1.57 3.37
N ASN A 231 -7.76 -0.73 2.92
CA ASN A 231 -7.94 0.07 1.71
C ASN A 231 -7.96 -0.80 0.45
N ALA A 232 -7.06 -1.78 0.32
CA ALA A 232 -7.05 -2.71 -0.81
C ALA A 232 -8.37 -3.47 -0.91
N ILE A 233 -8.83 -4.06 0.20
CA ILE A 233 -10.12 -4.77 0.30
C ILE A 233 -11.27 -3.82 -0.05
N GLY A 234 -11.28 -2.60 0.48
CA GLY A 234 -12.32 -1.61 0.19
C GLY A 234 -12.48 -1.36 -1.31
N GLN A 235 -11.37 -1.08 -2.01
CA GLN A 235 -11.37 -0.84 -3.45
C GLN A 235 -11.74 -2.08 -4.26
N TYR A 236 -11.21 -3.25 -3.87
CA TYR A 236 -11.55 -4.51 -4.54
C TYR A 236 -13.02 -4.91 -4.35
N ARG A 237 -13.63 -4.63 -3.19
CA ARG A 237 -15.05 -4.87 -2.94
C ARG A 237 -15.93 -3.98 -3.81
N GLU A 238 -15.58 -2.70 -3.90
CA GLU A 238 -16.27 -1.75 -4.78
C GLU A 238 -16.21 -2.24 -6.23
N LEU A 239 -15.02 -2.60 -6.71
CA LEU A 239 -14.86 -3.15 -8.05
C LEU A 239 -15.60 -4.46 -8.24
N TYR A 240 -15.58 -5.38 -7.27
CA TYR A 240 -16.30 -6.65 -7.35
C TYR A 240 -17.81 -6.46 -7.46
N ALA A 241 -18.37 -5.44 -6.79
CA ALA A 241 -19.80 -5.14 -6.88
C ALA A 241 -20.21 -4.62 -8.27
N MET A 242 -19.32 -3.91 -8.97
CA MET A 242 -19.58 -3.33 -10.30
C MET A 242 -19.21 -4.28 -11.45
N ALA A 243 -18.07 -4.95 -11.34
CA ALA A 243 -17.45 -5.74 -12.40
C ALA A 243 -16.69 -6.95 -11.81
N PRO A 244 -17.41 -7.97 -11.30
CA PRO A 244 -16.81 -9.10 -10.59
C PRO A 244 -15.84 -9.95 -11.43
N TYR A 245 -15.97 -9.88 -12.76
CA TYR A 245 -15.14 -10.59 -13.74
C TYR A 245 -14.10 -9.70 -14.42
N PHE A 246 -13.97 -8.44 -14.00
CA PHE A 246 -12.91 -7.59 -14.52
C PHE A 246 -11.57 -8.09 -14.00
N MET A 247 -10.70 -8.56 -14.90
CA MET A 247 -9.42 -9.19 -14.56
C MET A 247 -9.61 -10.32 -13.54
N ASP A 248 -8.74 -10.39 -12.54
CA ASP A 248 -8.75 -11.34 -11.43
C ASP A 248 -9.37 -10.74 -10.15
N THR A 249 -10.24 -9.72 -10.25
CA THR A 249 -10.82 -8.98 -9.11
C THR A 249 -11.36 -9.88 -8.00
N ARG A 250 -12.16 -10.90 -8.33
CA ARG A 250 -12.69 -11.85 -7.33
C ARG A 250 -11.57 -12.57 -6.57
N VAL A 251 -10.55 -13.03 -7.30
CA VAL A 251 -9.41 -13.76 -6.76
C VAL A 251 -8.56 -12.84 -5.88
N ARG A 252 -8.28 -11.63 -6.35
CA ARG A 252 -7.54 -10.61 -5.61
C ARG A 252 -8.25 -10.21 -4.32
N LEU A 253 -9.56 -10.02 -4.36
CA LEU A 253 -10.34 -9.70 -3.18
C LEU A 253 -10.28 -10.82 -2.13
N ARG A 254 -10.45 -12.08 -2.55
CA ARG A 254 -10.32 -13.25 -1.67
C ARG A 254 -8.93 -13.31 -1.02
N GLN A 255 -7.90 -13.16 -1.83
CA GLN A 255 -6.51 -13.16 -1.35
C GLN A 255 -6.27 -12.03 -0.36
N ALA A 256 -6.72 -10.80 -0.65
CA ALA A 256 -6.57 -9.67 0.25
C ALA A 256 -7.23 -9.93 1.61
N TYR A 257 -8.42 -10.54 1.64
CA TYR A 257 -9.04 -10.99 2.88
C TYR A 257 -8.21 -12.03 3.63
N ALA A 258 -7.70 -13.05 2.92
CA ALA A 258 -6.90 -14.11 3.52
C ALA A 258 -5.59 -13.57 4.13
N GLU A 259 -4.85 -12.73 3.39
CA GLU A 259 -3.60 -12.12 3.85
C GLU A 259 -3.84 -11.18 5.03
N TYR A 260 -4.91 -10.39 4.99
CA TYR A 260 -5.25 -9.52 6.10
C TYR A 260 -5.65 -10.31 7.35
N GLY A 261 -6.46 -11.35 7.18
CA GLY A 261 -6.81 -12.27 8.26
C GLY A 261 -5.56 -12.89 8.90
N ALA A 262 -4.61 -13.35 8.08
CA ALA A 262 -3.36 -13.92 8.56
C ALA A 262 -2.54 -12.92 9.39
N LEU A 263 -2.46 -11.65 8.97
CA LEU A 263 -1.79 -10.59 9.73
C LEU A 263 -2.44 -10.33 11.10
N LEU A 264 -3.77 -10.43 11.16
CA LEU A 264 -4.54 -10.20 12.38
C LEU A 264 -4.51 -11.37 13.37
N MET A 265 -4.08 -12.56 12.96
CA MET A 265 -4.11 -13.77 13.80
C MET A 265 -3.45 -13.61 15.18
N THR A 266 -2.40 -12.80 15.28
CA THR A 266 -1.64 -12.59 16.53
C THR A 266 -2.10 -11.37 17.34
N THR A 267 -2.82 -10.45 16.71
CA THR A 267 -3.19 -9.15 17.30
C THR A 267 -4.68 -9.05 17.60
N ASP A 268 -5.52 -9.54 16.69
CA ASP A 268 -6.98 -9.59 16.81
C ASP A 268 -7.52 -10.80 16.04
N ALA A 269 -7.47 -11.98 16.68
CA ALA A 269 -7.92 -13.23 16.09
C ALA A 269 -9.43 -13.24 15.77
N CYS A 270 -10.24 -12.45 16.48
CA CYS A 270 -11.66 -12.33 16.19
C CYS A 270 -11.90 -11.58 14.89
N ALA A 271 -11.20 -10.46 14.68
CA ALA A 271 -11.22 -9.75 13.40
C ALA A 271 -10.64 -10.61 12.27
N ALA A 272 -9.59 -11.39 12.53
CA ALA A 272 -9.01 -12.34 11.58
C ALA A 272 -10.06 -13.35 11.09
N GLN A 273 -10.83 -13.94 12.00
CA GLN A 273 -11.91 -14.88 11.67
C GLN A 273 -12.91 -14.27 10.68
N LEU A 274 -13.31 -13.00 10.90
CA LEU A 274 -14.22 -12.30 9.99
C LEU A 274 -13.63 -12.13 8.58
N GLN A 275 -12.33 -11.86 8.46
CA GLN A 275 -11.68 -11.78 7.15
C GLN A 275 -11.70 -13.13 6.43
N PHE A 276 -11.40 -14.24 7.12
CA PHE A 276 -11.46 -15.58 6.50
C PHE A 276 -12.89 -15.98 6.11
N VAL A 277 -13.91 -15.61 6.88
CA VAL A 277 -15.31 -15.80 6.49
C VAL A 277 -15.61 -15.05 5.19
N ALA A 278 -15.21 -13.78 5.08
CA ALA A 278 -15.40 -13.01 3.85
C ALA A 278 -14.63 -13.59 2.65
N ALA A 279 -13.44 -14.16 2.88
CA ALA A 279 -12.71 -14.89 1.83
C ALA A 279 -13.47 -16.14 1.35
N LEU A 280 -14.05 -16.91 2.28
CA LEU A 280 -14.81 -18.13 1.99
C LEU A 280 -16.13 -17.85 1.24
N GLU A 281 -16.75 -16.68 1.43
CA GLU A 281 -17.90 -16.25 0.64
C GLU A 281 -17.55 -16.09 -0.85
N LEU A 282 -16.30 -15.74 -1.15
CA LEU A 282 -15.81 -15.59 -2.54
C LEU A 282 -15.37 -16.93 -3.13
N GLU A 283 -14.77 -17.80 -2.34
CA GLU A 283 -14.40 -19.16 -2.77
C GLU A 283 -14.10 -20.02 -1.55
N ILE A 284 -14.76 -21.17 -1.47
CA ILE A 284 -14.53 -22.13 -0.40
C ILE A 284 -13.28 -22.94 -0.73
N THR A 285 -12.27 -22.89 0.13
CA THR A 285 -11.09 -23.78 0.04
C THR A 285 -10.79 -24.40 1.41
N PRO A 286 -10.29 -25.65 1.46
CA PRO A 286 -9.94 -26.31 2.73
C PRO A 286 -8.92 -25.52 3.56
N GLU A 287 -7.99 -24.81 2.90
CA GLU A 287 -6.97 -24.00 3.55
C GLU A 287 -7.60 -22.80 4.28
N LEU A 288 -8.54 -22.10 3.63
CA LEU A 288 -9.26 -20.97 4.23
C LEU A 288 -10.17 -21.43 5.37
N GLU A 289 -10.82 -22.59 5.24
CA GLU A 289 -11.62 -23.18 6.31
C GLU A 289 -10.77 -23.50 7.55
N ALA A 290 -9.59 -24.08 7.35
CA ALA A 290 -8.65 -24.36 8.42
C ALA A 290 -8.16 -23.07 9.11
N GLN A 291 -7.83 -22.03 8.33
CA GLN A 291 -7.44 -20.72 8.87
C GLN A 291 -8.58 -20.05 9.66
N ARG A 292 -9.82 -20.09 9.15
CA ARG A 292 -11.01 -19.61 9.86
C ARG A 292 -11.19 -20.30 11.21
N LEU A 293 -11.10 -21.64 11.24
CA LEU A 293 -11.23 -22.43 12.46
C LEU A 293 -10.11 -22.13 13.47
N ALA A 294 -8.87 -21.96 12.99
CA ALA A 294 -7.75 -21.58 13.85
C ALA A 294 -7.95 -20.18 14.47
N ALA A 295 -8.42 -19.21 13.68
CA ALA A 295 -8.74 -17.87 14.15
C ALA A 295 -9.87 -17.89 15.20
N GLU A 296 -10.91 -18.69 14.98
CA GLU A 296 -12.02 -18.90 15.91
C GLU A 296 -11.54 -19.41 17.28
N GLN A 297 -10.65 -20.42 17.28
CA GLN A 297 -10.10 -20.96 18.53
C GLN A 297 -9.28 -19.91 19.30
N LEU A 298 -8.45 -19.13 18.59
CA LEU A 298 -7.65 -18.07 19.22
C LEU A 298 -8.52 -16.93 19.75
N CYS A 299 -9.60 -16.58 19.04
CA CYS A 299 -10.57 -15.57 19.46
C CYS A 299 -11.26 -15.94 20.79
N LEU A 300 -11.59 -17.22 21.00
CA LEU A 300 -12.20 -17.68 22.25
C LEU A 300 -11.25 -17.56 23.46
N VAL A 301 -9.94 -17.69 23.25
CA VAL A 301 -8.94 -17.60 24.33
C VAL A 301 -8.74 -16.14 24.78
N THR A 302 -8.70 -15.18 23.85
CA THR A 302 -8.51 -13.75 24.15
C THR A 302 -9.74 -13.09 24.80
N ALA A 303 -10.92 -13.70 24.71
CA ALA A 303 -12.15 -13.21 25.33
C ALA A 303 -12.31 -13.59 26.83
N THR A 304 -11.37 -14.34 27.40
CA THR A 304 -11.45 -14.73 28.82
C THR A 304 -10.93 -13.59 29.71
N PRO A 305 -11.76 -12.96 30.57
CA PRO A 305 -11.24 -11.98 31.53
C PRO A 305 -10.24 -12.66 32.49
N PRO A 306 -9.27 -11.92 33.06
CA PRO A 306 -8.44 -12.47 34.13
C PRO A 306 -9.38 -12.98 35.23
N VAL A 307 -9.26 -14.25 35.58
CA VAL A 307 -9.93 -14.77 36.77
C VAL A 307 -9.31 -14.02 37.94
N GLU A 308 -10.06 -13.05 38.48
CA GLU A 308 -9.76 -12.45 39.77
C GLU A 308 -9.89 -13.58 40.79
N GLU A 309 -8.76 -14.05 41.32
CA GLU A 309 -8.73 -15.04 42.39
C GLU A 309 -9.53 -14.48 43.57
N THR A 310 -10.77 -14.96 43.72
CA THR A 310 -11.56 -14.68 44.91
C THR A 310 -10.82 -15.31 46.10
N PRO A 311 -10.42 -14.52 47.12
CA PRO A 311 -9.70 -15.08 48.25
C PRO A 311 -10.57 -16.10 48.96
N ALA A 312 -10.00 -17.29 49.20
CA ALA A 312 -10.64 -18.38 49.90
C ALA A 312 -11.19 -17.90 51.27
N PRO A 313 -12.41 -18.31 51.67
CA PRO A 313 -12.95 -17.91 52.96
C PRO A 313 -12.13 -18.51 54.10
N THR A 314 -11.65 -17.65 55.00
CA THR A 314 -10.99 -18.02 56.25
C THR A 314 -11.91 -18.92 57.10
N PRO A 315 -11.44 -20.07 57.60
CA PRO A 315 -12.27 -20.94 58.42
C PRO A 315 -12.60 -20.25 59.76
N THR A 316 -13.90 -20.17 60.06
CA THR A 316 -14.39 -19.68 61.37
C THR A 316 -14.17 -20.78 62.42
N PRO A 317 -13.59 -20.48 63.60
CA PRO A 317 -13.38 -21.49 64.64
C PRO A 317 -14.72 -21.95 65.22
N THR A 318 -14.91 -23.27 65.29
CA THR A 318 -16.05 -23.91 65.94
C THR A 318 -15.93 -23.77 67.46
N SER A 319 -16.85 -23.06 68.10
CA SER A 319 -17.04 -23.15 69.55
C SER A 319 -17.89 -24.39 69.86
N ASN A 320 -17.32 -25.36 70.56
CA ASN A 320 -18.04 -26.51 71.09
C ASN A 320 -18.64 -26.16 72.49
N PRO A 321 -19.76 -26.77 72.91
CA PRO A 321 -20.47 -26.42 74.14
C PRO A 321 -19.76 -26.87 75.42
#